data_AF-A0A519Z4N8-F1
#
_entry.id   AF-A0A519Z4N8-F1
#
_cell.length_a   1.000
_cell.length_b   1.000
_cell.length_c   1.000
_cell.angle_alpha   90.00
_cell.angle_beta   90.00
_cell.angle_gamma   90.00
#
_symmetry.space_group_name_H-M   'P 1'
#
loop_
_entity.id
_entity.type
_entity.pdbx_description
1 polymer ?
#
loop_
_entity_poly.entity_id
_entity_poly.type
_entity_poly.pdbx_seq_one_letter_code
_entity_poly.pdbx_strand_id
1 'polypeptide(L)'
;MSIPVQNLYHLLTYAWDQLDEAEEVAVTAEPADSLLDLLARVLVQGTTHVLKRGLARDYVPEVELTGRLRGKLLLSESIRQQTLLTGRGWCAFDELSHDVPVNRLLKSALHHLLTAPELAKPLRREIHALYVRLPDVALVSVPDLRVYDQVVLHRHTAHYRLLLSICQLVHEEVLLTQEAGERLFRNFTGNDKRMAALFERFVRNFYRRRQRDYKVAAETLSWAVKSAAQVDQAVLPVMHTDVSLTKASHKLIIDCKYYRKALKQNYNKEKIISAHLYQLYAYVQHAQRQEPTRPIDGLLLYPVVDGQLRHSYQLLDTAHRLRVATINLNQGWQAVEEELLGLLAW
;
A
#
# COMPACT_ATOMS: atom_id res chain seq x y z
N MET A 1 -7.08 -7.99 22.10
CA MET A 1 -7.33 -6.59 21.70
C MET A 1 -7.08 -6.47 20.19
N SER A 2 -7.40 -5.35 19.55
CA SER A 2 -7.06 -5.08 18.14
C SER A 2 -5.96 -4.03 18.04
N ILE A 3 -5.26 -3.98 16.92
CA ILE A 3 -4.26 -2.93 16.65
C ILE A 3 -4.98 -1.57 16.69
N PRO A 4 -4.46 -0.56 17.41
CA PRO A 4 -5.00 0.80 17.39
C PRO A 4 -5.08 1.34 15.96
N VAL A 5 -6.18 2.03 15.65
CA VAL A 5 -6.44 2.54 14.29
C VAL A 5 -5.35 3.50 13.82
N GLN A 6 -4.83 4.34 14.72
CA GLN A 6 -3.68 5.21 14.45
C GLN A 6 -2.45 4.42 13.98
N ASN A 7 -2.12 3.32 14.66
CA ASN A 7 -0.97 2.50 14.30
C ASN A 7 -1.20 1.77 12.99
N LEU A 8 -2.42 1.31 12.72
CA LEU A 8 -2.77 0.74 11.42
C LEU A 8 -2.60 1.76 10.28
N TYR A 9 -2.94 3.02 10.50
CA TYR A 9 -2.67 4.09 9.54
C TYR A 9 -1.18 4.29 9.31
N HIS A 10 -0.35 4.30 10.35
CA HIS A 10 1.11 4.34 10.17
C HIS A 10 1.64 3.11 9.39
N LEU A 11 1.13 1.90 9.67
CA LEU A 11 1.49 0.70 8.91
C LEU A 11 1.18 0.89 7.41
N LEU A 12 0.01 1.45 7.08
CA LEU A 12 -0.40 1.75 5.71
C LEU A 12 0.52 2.78 5.04
N THR A 13 0.80 3.91 5.71
CA THR A 13 1.61 4.98 5.11
C THR A 13 3.04 4.53 4.85
N TYR A 14 3.63 3.75 5.76
CA TYR A 14 4.92 3.10 5.53
C TYR A 14 4.86 2.05 4.42
N ALA A 15 3.87 1.16 4.42
CA ALA A 15 3.74 0.11 3.40
C ALA A 15 3.55 0.67 1.99
N TRP A 16 2.88 1.81 1.86
CA TRP A 16 2.72 2.54 0.60
C TRP A 16 3.88 3.48 0.27
N ASP A 17 4.84 3.64 1.18
CA ASP A 17 5.98 4.56 1.07
C ASP A 17 5.58 6.04 0.95
N GLN A 18 4.54 6.45 1.68
CA GLN A 18 3.88 7.75 1.60
C GLN A 18 3.83 8.46 2.96
N LEU A 19 4.88 8.29 3.76
CA LEU A 19 4.95 8.89 5.10
C LEU A 19 5.00 10.42 5.01
N ASP A 20 5.74 10.97 4.04
CA ASP A 20 5.92 12.42 3.88
C ASP A 20 4.57 13.10 3.53
N GLU A 21 3.81 12.49 2.62
CA GLU A 21 2.47 12.95 2.28
C GLU A 21 1.49 12.83 3.46
N ALA A 22 1.65 11.80 4.29
CA ALA A 22 0.82 11.62 5.49
C ALA A 22 1.12 12.67 6.56
N GLU A 23 2.40 13.03 6.73
CA GLU A 23 2.83 14.11 7.61
C GLU A 23 2.33 15.48 7.13
N GLU A 24 2.28 15.73 5.81
CA GLU A 24 1.67 16.94 5.25
C GLU A 24 0.17 17.05 5.57
N VAL A 25 -0.55 15.92 5.55
CA VAL A 25 -1.99 15.88 5.88
C VAL A 25 -2.22 15.97 7.39
N ALA A 26 -1.28 15.53 8.24
CA ALA A 26 -1.29 15.75 9.68
C ALA A 26 -2.61 15.36 10.39
N VAL A 27 -3.11 14.16 10.13
CA VAL A 27 -4.34 13.62 10.74
C VAL A 27 -4.03 12.64 11.86
N THR A 28 -4.72 12.81 12.98
CA THR A 28 -4.70 11.91 14.14
C THR A 28 -6.07 11.29 14.37
N ALA A 29 -6.10 10.01 14.76
CA ALA A 29 -7.31 9.31 15.13
C ALA A 29 -7.91 9.85 16.45
N GLU A 30 -9.22 9.99 16.49
CA GLU A 30 -9.97 10.19 17.73
C GLU A 30 -10.24 8.84 18.42
N PRO A 31 -10.45 8.79 19.75
CA PRO A 31 -10.60 7.53 20.50
C PRO A 31 -11.74 6.61 20.01
N ALA A 32 -12.77 7.18 19.38
CA ALA A 32 -13.92 6.46 18.85
C ALA A 32 -13.83 6.19 17.34
N ASP A 33 -12.77 6.66 16.66
CA ASP A 33 -12.64 6.53 15.22
C ASP A 33 -12.47 5.06 14.83
N SER A 34 -13.26 4.62 13.86
CA SER A 34 -12.97 3.42 13.09
C SER A 34 -11.89 3.69 12.04
N LEU A 35 -11.32 2.64 11.43
CA LEU A 35 -10.41 2.82 10.29
C LEU A 35 -11.06 3.59 9.15
N LEU A 36 -12.35 3.37 8.91
CA LEU A 36 -13.12 4.12 7.93
C LEU A 36 -13.13 5.61 8.27
N ASP A 37 -13.41 5.97 9.53
CA ASP A 37 -13.48 7.37 9.95
C ASP A 37 -12.13 8.07 9.82
N LEU A 38 -11.04 7.39 10.20
CA LEU A 38 -9.70 7.94 10.06
C LEU A 38 -9.34 8.17 8.58
N LEU A 39 -9.56 7.18 7.71
CA LEU A 39 -9.26 7.29 6.29
C LEU A 39 -10.16 8.34 5.60
N ALA A 40 -11.43 8.43 6.00
CA ALA A 40 -12.35 9.47 5.56
C ALA A 40 -11.84 10.86 5.95
N ARG A 41 -11.33 11.04 7.17
CA ARG A 41 -10.76 12.30 7.65
C ARG A 41 -9.50 12.70 6.86
N VAL A 42 -8.61 11.73 6.59
CA VAL A 42 -7.44 11.94 5.71
C VAL A 42 -7.88 12.37 4.32
N LEU A 43 -8.90 11.72 3.73
CA LEU A 43 -9.45 12.12 2.44
C LEU A 43 -10.09 13.51 2.46
N VAL A 44 -10.81 13.88 3.52
CA VAL A 44 -11.39 15.22 3.67
C VAL A 44 -10.30 16.29 3.66
N GLN A 45 -9.28 16.12 4.51
CA GLN A 45 -8.21 17.11 4.64
C GLN A 45 -7.34 17.16 3.37
N GLY A 46 -6.99 16.01 2.81
CA GLY A 46 -6.24 15.93 1.57
C GLY A 46 -6.99 16.48 0.36
N THR A 47 -8.28 16.19 0.22
CA THR A 47 -9.11 16.77 -0.85
C THR A 47 -9.27 18.28 -0.68
N THR A 48 -9.40 18.75 0.57
CA THR A 48 -9.42 20.19 0.85
C THR A 48 -8.12 20.86 0.41
N HIS A 49 -6.97 20.21 0.64
CA HIS A 49 -5.67 20.68 0.17
C HIS A 49 -5.55 20.68 -1.35
N VAL A 50 -5.98 19.61 -2.02
CA VAL A 50 -6.07 19.52 -3.48
C VAL A 50 -6.91 20.67 -4.04
N LEU A 51 -8.10 20.92 -3.49
CA LEU A 51 -8.98 22.00 -3.94
C LEU A 51 -8.37 23.39 -3.73
N LYS A 52 -7.56 23.60 -2.68
CA LYS A 52 -6.83 24.85 -2.46
C LYS A 52 -5.68 25.04 -3.45
N ARG A 53 -4.97 23.98 -3.81
CA ARG A 53 -3.88 24.00 -4.81
C ARG A 53 -4.40 24.07 -6.25
N GLY A 54 -5.62 23.62 -6.48
CA GLY A 54 -6.24 23.47 -7.78
C GLY A 54 -6.28 22.00 -8.20
N LEU A 55 -7.42 21.59 -8.76
CA LEU A 55 -7.60 20.24 -9.26
C LEU A 55 -6.65 19.96 -10.42
N ALA A 56 -6.20 18.70 -10.51
CA ALA A 56 -5.49 18.21 -11.67
C ALA A 56 -6.33 18.45 -12.94
N ARG A 57 -5.68 18.92 -13.99
CA ARG A 57 -6.27 19.13 -15.32
C ARG A 57 -5.37 18.46 -16.34
N ASP A 58 -6.00 17.93 -17.37
CA ASP A 58 -5.30 17.34 -18.50
C ASP A 58 -6.05 17.64 -19.80
N TYR A 59 -5.33 17.52 -20.91
CA TYR A 59 -5.87 17.70 -22.24
C TYR A 59 -6.62 16.43 -22.66
N VAL A 60 -7.93 16.53 -22.80
CA VAL A 60 -8.78 15.44 -23.25
C VAL A 60 -9.09 15.66 -24.74
N PRO A 61 -8.81 14.68 -25.61
CA PRO A 61 -9.11 14.82 -27.03
C PRO A 61 -10.63 14.81 -27.23
N GLU A 62 -11.14 15.85 -27.88
CA GLU A 62 -12.55 16.03 -28.19
C GLU A 62 -12.73 16.11 -29.71
N VAL A 63 -13.85 15.55 -30.19
CA VAL A 63 -14.25 15.62 -31.59
C VAL A 63 -15.67 16.16 -31.65
N GLU A 64 -15.82 17.36 -32.21
CA GLU A 64 -17.08 18.09 -32.26
C GLU A 64 -17.43 18.52 -33.69
N LEU A 65 -18.71 18.49 -34.05
CA LEU A 65 -19.22 19.13 -35.25
C LEU A 65 -19.53 20.59 -34.96
N THR A 66 -18.70 21.50 -35.47
CA THR A 66 -18.79 22.92 -35.14
C THR A 66 -18.75 23.82 -36.39
N GLY A 67 -19.39 24.99 -36.30
CA GLY A 67 -19.33 26.04 -37.32
C GLY A 67 -18.09 26.94 -37.21
N ARG A 68 -17.26 26.73 -36.18
CA ARG A 68 -16.02 27.47 -35.95
C ARG A 68 -14.85 26.52 -36.09
N LEU A 69 -13.85 26.89 -36.90
CA LEU A 69 -12.64 26.07 -37.03
C LEU A 69 -11.82 26.17 -35.73
N ARG A 70 -11.67 25.04 -35.04
CA ARG A 70 -10.87 24.89 -33.81
C ARG A 70 -10.02 23.62 -33.92
N GLY A 71 -8.72 23.72 -33.63
CA GLY A 71 -7.81 22.57 -33.73
C GLY A 71 -7.69 21.99 -35.13
N LYS A 72 -7.72 20.66 -35.26
CA LYS A 72 -7.54 19.93 -36.52
C LYS A 72 -8.89 19.62 -37.17
N LEU A 73 -9.12 20.18 -38.35
CA LEU A 73 -10.28 19.83 -39.18
C LEU A 73 -10.14 18.40 -39.72
N LEU A 74 -11.12 17.54 -39.39
CA LEU A 74 -11.26 16.19 -39.88
C LEU A 74 -11.96 16.22 -41.25
N LEU A 75 -11.16 16.46 -42.29
CA LEU A 75 -11.64 16.65 -43.66
C LEU A 75 -12.42 15.45 -44.18
N SER A 76 -11.90 14.24 -43.96
CA SER A 76 -12.49 12.99 -44.45
C SER A 76 -13.90 12.77 -43.89
N GLU A 77 -14.07 12.98 -42.59
CA GLU A 77 -15.32 12.84 -41.84
C GLU A 77 -16.31 13.93 -42.27
N SER A 78 -15.84 15.17 -42.41
CA SER A 78 -16.65 16.32 -42.82
C SER A 78 -17.17 16.19 -44.26
N ILE A 79 -16.35 15.69 -45.17
CA ILE A 79 -16.76 15.42 -46.56
C ILE A 79 -17.74 14.24 -46.61
N ARG A 80 -17.43 13.13 -45.91
CA ARG A 80 -18.27 11.92 -45.88
C ARG A 80 -19.69 12.22 -45.38
N GLN A 81 -19.82 13.08 -44.38
CA GLN A 81 -21.11 13.48 -43.81
C GLN A 81 -21.68 14.77 -44.42
N GLN A 82 -21.04 15.33 -45.45
CA GLN A 82 -21.46 16.54 -46.16
C GLN A 82 -21.71 17.77 -45.25
N THR A 83 -21.07 17.82 -44.08
CA THR A 83 -21.32 18.86 -43.08
C THR A 83 -20.85 20.23 -43.53
N LEU A 84 -19.83 20.27 -44.39
CA LEU A 84 -19.25 21.49 -44.96
C LEU A 84 -20.28 22.31 -45.75
N LEU A 85 -21.28 21.66 -46.36
CA LEU A 85 -22.38 22.34 -47.07
C LEU A 85 -23.25 23.18 -46.12
N THR A 86 -23.27 22.83 -44.83
CA THR A 86 -23.98 23.58 -43.79
C THR A 86 -23.07 24.56 -43.04
N GLY A 87 -21.86 24.81 -43.56
CA GLY A 87 -20.87 25.67 -42.90
C GLY A 87 -20.31 25.09 -41.60
N ARG A 88 -20.40 23.77 -41.40
CA ARG A 88 -19.90 23.07 -40.21
C ARG A 88 -18.86 22.03 -40.58
N GLY A 89 -17.86 21.83 -39.73
CA GLY A 89 -16.81 20.83 -39.92
C GLY A 89 -16.61 20.00 -38.65
N TRP A 90 -16.31 18.71 -38.82
CA TRP A 90 -15.83 17.88 -37.73
C TRP A 90 -14.42 18.32 -37.37
N CYS A 91 -14.23 18.79 -36.15
CA CYS A 91 -12.96 19.28 -35.67
C CYS A 91 -12.50 18.44 -34.47
N ALA A 92 -11.24 18.01 -34.49
CA ALA A 92 -10.57 17.37 -33.37
C ALA A 92 -9.68 18.40 -32.67
N PHE A 93 -9.86 18.58 -31.37
CA PHE A 93 -9.05 19.49 -30.56
C PHE A 93 -8.93 18.96 -29.14
N ASP A 94 -7.92 19.44 -28.41
CA ASP A 94 -7.73 19.07 -27.03
C ASP A 94 -8.38 20.11 -26.11
N GLU A 95 -9.30 19.68 -25.25
CA GLU A 95 -9.95 20.53 -24.25
C GLU A 95 -9.29 20.30 -22.88
N LEU A 96 -8.91 21.39 -22.21
CA LEU A 96 -8.34 21.30 -20.87
C LEU A 96 -9.45 21.03 -19.85
N SER A 97 -9.50 19.80 -19.32
CA SER A 97 -10.60 19.34 -18.47
C SER A 97 -10.13 18.94 -17.06
N HIS A 98 -11.01 19.13 -16.07
CA HIS A 98 -10.85 18.55 -14.73
C HIS A 98 -11.30 17.09 -14.67
N ASP A 99 -11.97 16.59 -15.72
CA ASP A 99 -12.52 15.25 -15.79
C ASP A 99 -11.45 14.19 -16.13
N VAL A 100 -10.41 14.18 -15.31
CA VAL A 100 -9.21 13.34 -15.45
C VAL A 100 -9.26 12.14 -14.49
N PRO A 101 -8.56 11.03 -14.79
CA PRO A 101 -8.61 9.81 -14.00
C PRO A 101 -8.42 10.01 -12.49
N VAL A 102 -7.45 10.83 -12.08
CA VAL A 102 -7.17 11.10 -10.65
C VAL A 102 -8.34 11.76 -9.92
N ASN A 103 -9.05 12.69 -10.57
CA ASN A 103 -10.20 13.36 -9.97
C ASN A 103 -11.43 12.45 -9.99
N ARG A 104 -11.62 11.66 -11.05
CA ARG A 104 -12.72 10.69 -11.14
C ARG A 104 -12.62 9.64 -10.03
N LEU A 105 -11.43 9.08 -9.83
CA LEU A 105 -11.15 8.11 -8.76
C LEU A 105 -11.44 8.72 -7.37
N LEU A 106 -10.98 9.96 -7.14
CA LEU A 106 -11.24 10.67 -5.90
C LEU A 106 -12.74 10.89 -5.67
N LYS A 107 -13.46 11.43 -6.67
CA LYS A 107 -14.90 11.68 -6.59
C LYS A 107 -15.68 10.38 -6.35
N SER A 108 -15.32 9.29 -7.02
CA SER A 108 -15.92 7.97 -6.78
C SER A 108 -15.67 7.47 -5.36
N ALA A 109 -14.46 7.61 -4.82
CA ALA A 109 -14.18 7.22 -3.44
C ALA A 109 -15.03 8.01 -2.43
N LEU A 110 -15.14 9.34 -2.61
CA LEU A 110 -16.03 10.18 -1.79
C LEU A 110 -17.49 9.72 -1.91
N HIS A 111 -17.96 9.39 -3.11
CA HIS A 111 -19.30 8.86 -3.33
C HIS A 111 -19.54 7.57 -2.54
N HIS A 112 -18.62 6.60 -2.60
CA HIS A 112 -18.77 5.35 -1.87
C HIS A 112 -18.76 5.54 -0.35
N LEU A 113 -17.92 6.43 0.17
CA LEU A 113 -17.93 6.78 1.59
C LEU A 113 -19.27 7.39 2.01
N LEU A 114 -19.89 8.22 1.16
CA LEU A 114 -21.24 8.76 1.43
C LEU A 114 -22.33 7.70 1.46
N THR A 115 -22.12 6.55 0.82
CA THR A 115 -23.07 5.42 0.87
C THR A 115 -22.84 4.47 2.07
N ALA A 116 -21.68 4.56 2.73
CA ALA A 116 -21.34 3.70 3.86
C ALA A 116 -22.19 4.06 5.09
N PRO A 117 -22.96 3.13 5.69
CA PRO A 117 -23.84 3.46 6.82
C PRO A 117 -23.09 3.76 8.12
N GLU A 118 -21.93 3.13 8.34
CA GLU A 118 -21.12 3.26 9.56
C GLU A 118 -20.31 4.57 9.67
N LEU A 119 -20.17 5.32 8.58
CA LEU A 119 -19.41 6.58 8.56
C LEU A 119 -20.03 7.62 9.50
N ALA A 120 -19.18 8.22 10.35
CA ALA A 120 -19.60 9.24 11.30
C ALA A 120 -20.33 10.43 10.64
N LYS A 121 -21.41 10.90 11.28
CA LYS A 121 -22.27 11.98 10.75
C LYS A 121 -21.52 13.29 10.42
N PRO A 122 -20.58 13.78 11.26
CA PRO A 122 -19.79 14.98 10.94
C PRO A 122 -18.96 14.79 9.67
N LEU A 123 -18.20 13.69 9.56
CA LEU A 123 -17.39 13.36 8.39
C LEU A 123 -18.23 13.22 7.12
N ARG A 124 -19.44 12.63 7.21
CA ARG A 124 -20.35 12.54 6.06
C ARG A 124 -20.73 13.93 5.51
N ARG A 125 -20.96 14.92 6.38
CA ARG A 125 -21.27 16.30 5.95
C ARG A 125 -20.08 16.95 5.25
N GLU A 126 -18.88 16.75 5.78
CA GLU A 126 -17.64 17.27 5.19
C GLU A 126 -17.36 16.64 3.82
N ILE A 127 -17.48 15.31 3.72
CA ILE A 127 -17.34 14.60 2.44
C ILE A 127 -18.39 15.07 1.43
N HIS A 128 -19.65 15.26 1.85
CA HIS A 128 -20.70 15.75 0.96
C HIS A 128 -20.38 17.16 0.43
N ALA A 129 -19.89 18.06 1.30
CA ALA A 129 -19.48 19.40 0.90
C ALA A 129 -18.35 19.37 -0.14
N LEU A 130 -17.40 18.45 0.00
CA LEU A 130 -16.32 18.28 -0.98
C LEU A 130 -16.83 17.65 -2.29
N TYR A 131 -17.71 16.66 -2.20
CA TYR A 131 -18.29 15.96 -3.35
C TYR A 131 -19.03 16.92 -4.29
N VAL A 132 -19.83 17.85 -3.74
CA VAL A 132 -20.58 18.85 -4.52
C VAL A 132 -19.66 19.85 -5.23
N ARG A 133 -18.42 20.04 -4.76
CA ARG A 133 -17.41 20.91 -5.38
C ARG A 133 -16.70 20.27 -6.58
N LEU A 134 -17.07 19.06 -6.97
CA LEU A 134 -16.55 18.35 -8.13
C LEU A 134 -17.66 18.10 -9.18
N PRO A 135 -18.43 19.12 -9.64
CA PRO A 135 -19.60 18.89 -10.48
C PRO A 135 -19.23 18.28 -11.84
N ASP A 136 -18.20 18.81 -12.50
CA ASP A 136 -17.79 18.45 -13.87
C ASP A 136 -16.85 17.23 -13.95
N VAL A 137 -16.76 16.45 -12.87
CA VAL A 137 -15.94 15.23 -12.81
C VAL A 137 -16.87 14.02 -12.85
N ALA A 138 -16.68 13.11 -13.79
CA ALA A 138 -17.47 11.90 -13.90
C ALA A 138 -17.17 10.93 -12.74
N LEU A 139 -18.14 10.10 -12.40
CA LEU A 139 -17.89 8.95 -11.53
C LEU A 139 -17.27 7.82 -12.37
N VAL A 140 -16.23 7.19 -11.84
CA VAL A 140 -15.79 5.89 -12.33
C VAL A 140 -16.83 4.85 -11.94
N SER A 141 -17.31 4.09 -12.91
CA SER A 141 -18.08 2.88 -12.65
C SER A 141 -17.14 1.85 -12.02
N VAL A 142 -17.23 1.66 -10.70
CA VAL A 142 -16.67 0.47 -10.06
C VAL A 142 -17.33 -0.74 -10.74
N PRO A 143 -16.56 -1.71 -11.28
CA PRO A 143 -15.29 -2.20 -10.75
C PRO A 143 -14.08 -2.03 -11.68
N ASP A 144 -13.97 -0.95 -12.47
CA ASP A 144 -12.80 -0.81 -13.34
C ASP A 144 -11.55 -0.29 -12.59
N LEU A 145 -10.91 -1.18 -11.82
CA LEU A 145 -9.63 -0.90 -11.15
C LEU A 145 -8.50 -0.63 -12.14
N ARG A 146 -8.65 -0.94 -13.44
CA ARG A 146 -7.66 -0.63 -14.48
C ARG A 146 -7.48 0.87 -14.70
N VAL A 147 -8.40 1.69 -14.21
CA VAL A 147 -8.26 3.15 -14.21
C VAL A 147 -7.04 3.57 -13.37
N TYR A 148 -6.67 2.82 -12.31
CA TYR A 148 -5.45 3.09 -11.55
C TYR A 148 -4.18 2.88 -12.38
N ASP A 149 -4.18 1.91 -13.31
CA ASP A 149 -3.04 1.64 -14.19
C ASP A 149 -2.80 2.76 -15.21
N GLN A 150 -3.83 3.56 -15.50
CA GLN A 150 -3.76 4.71 -16.40
C GLN A 150 -3.24 5.97 -15.70
N VAL A 151 -3.17 5.98 -14.36
CA VAL A 151 -2.73 7.15 -13.60
C VAL A 151 -1.21 7.21 -13.55
N VAL A 152 -0.65 8.23 -14.19
CA VAL A 152 0.75 8.60 -14.02
C VAL A 152 0.84 9.89 -13.21
N LEU A 153 1.42 9.80 -12.01
CA LEU A 153 1.65 10.96 -11.16
C LEU A 153 2.96 11.65 -11.53
N HIS A 154 2.87 12.94 -11.83
CA HIS A 154 4.01 13.82 -12.06
C HIS A 154 4.31 14.63 -10.79
N ARG A 155 5.42 15.38 -10.79
CA ARG A 155 5.82 16.22 -9.65
C ARG A 155 4.70 17.15 -9.16
N HIS A 156 3.89 17.69 -10.06
CA HIS A 156 2.79 18.60 -9.73
C HIS A 156 1.55 17.88 -9.17
N THR A 157 1.35 16.61 -9.50
CA THR A 157 0.24 15.78 -8.99
C THR A 157 0.67 14.80 -7.90
N ALA A 158 1.94 14.85 -7.46
CA ALA A 158 2.48 13.94 -6.43
C ALA A 158 1.67 13.97 -5.13
N HIS A 159 1.10 15.11 -4.76
CA HIS A 159 0.25 15.27 -3.57
C HIS A 159 -1.07 14.47 -3.62
N TYR A 160 -1.47 13.94 -4.78
CA TYR A 160 -2.60 13.00 -4.88
C TYR A 160 -2.24 11.59 -4.44
N ARG A 161 -0.94 11.26 -4.35
CA ARG A 161 -0.46 9.89 -4.17
C ARG A 161 -1.10 9.19 -2.97
N LEU A 162 -1.07 9.83 -1.79
CA LEU A 162 -1.70 9.31 -0.59
C LEU A 162 -3.21 9.13 -0.75
N LEU A 163 -3.88 10.13 -1.33
CA LEU A 163 -5.32 10.08 -1.52
C LEU A 163 -5.71 8.94 -2.45
N LEU A 164 -4.98 8.73 -3.53
CA LEU A 164 -5.23 7.65 -4.47
C LEU A 164 -5.01 6.27 -3.85
N SER A 165 -4.01 6.09 -2.99
CA SER A 165 -3.85 4.83 -2.25
C SER A 165 -5.02 4.56 -1.30
N ILE A 166 -5.57 5.60 -0.67
CA ILE A 166 -6.78 5.46 0.16
C ILE A 166 -8.01 5.21 -0.72
N CYS A 167 -8.18 5.91 -1.84
CA CYS A 167 -9.26 5.68 -2.80
C CYS A 167 -9.23 4.24 -3.32
N GLN A 168 -8.04 3.72 -3.64
CA GLN A 168 -7.86 2.36 -4.10
C GLN A 168 -8.33 1.37 -3.03
N LEU A 169 -7.90 1.56 -1.79
CA LEU A 169 -8.31 0.71 -0.68
C LEU A 169 -9.83 0.76 -0.46
N VAL A 170 -10.46 1.94 -0.56
CA VAL A 170 -11.93 2.10 -0.49
C VAL A 170 -12.60 1.31 -1.62
N HIS A 171 -12.15 1.45 -2.86
CA HIS A 171 -12.76 0.77 -4.02
C HIS A 171 -12.59 -0.75 -3.94
N GLU A 172 -11.43 -1.23 -3.49
CA GLU A 172 -11.20 -2.66 -3.27
C GLU A 172 -12.11 -3.23 -2.17
N GLU A 173 -12.36 -2.49 -1.09
CA GLU A 173 -13.29 -2.93 -0.04
C GLU A 173 -14.75 -2.85 -0.46
N VAL A 174 -15.14 -1.85 -1.27
CA VAL A 174 -16.48 -1.78 -1.87
C VAL A 174 -16.73 -3.00 -2.76
N LEU A 175 -15.75 -3.39 -3.57
CA LEU A 175 -15.84 -4.57 -4.44
C LEU A 175 -16.09 -5.86 -3.63
N LEU A 176 -15.39 -6.03 -2.51
CA LEU A 176 -15.55 -7.19 -1.64
C LEU A 176 -16.87 -7.20 -0.85
N THR A 177 -17.44 -6.03 -0.57
CA THR A 177 -18.64 -5.90 0.27
C THR A 177 -19.94 -5.99 -0.55
N GLN A 178 -19.91 -5.66 -1.84
CA GLN A 178 -21.07 -5.81 -2.74
C GLN A 178 -21.55 -7.26 -2.89
N GLU A 179 -20.67 -8.25 -2.69
CA GLU A 179 -21.04 -9.67 -2.71
C GLU A 179 -21.70 -10.16 -1.41
N ALA A 180 -21.60 -9.41 -0.30
CA ALA A 180 -21.95 -9.91 1.03
C ALA A 180 -22.73 -8.92 1.94
N GLY A 181 -23.02 -7.69 1.49
CA GLY A 181 -23.73 -6.68 2.31
C GLY A 181 -22.98 -6.27 3.58
N GLU A 182 -21.65 -6.43 3.59
CA GLU A 182 -20.82 -6.22 4.77
C GLU A 182 -20.33 -4.77 4.91
N ARG A 183 -19.93 -4.40 6.13
CA ARG A 183 -19.35 -3.08 6.47
C ARG A 183 -17.99 -2.90 5.78
N LEU A 184 -17.67 -1.69 5.34
CA LEU A 184 -16.38 -1.38 4.73
C LEU A 184 -15.23 -1.64 5.73
N PHE A 185 -14.07 -2.08 5.21
CA PHE A 185 -12.82 -2.33 5.96
C PHE A 185 -12.84 -3.49 6.98
N ARG A 186 -13.99 -4.16 7.17
CA ARG A 186 -14.05 -5.40 7.97
C ARG A 186 -13.27 -6.53 7.29
N ASN A 187 -13.28 -6.56 5.97
CA ASN A 187 -12.61 -7.57 5.16
C ASN A 187 -11.11 -7.31 5.04
N PHE A 188 -10.69 -6.04 4.99
CA PHE A 188 -9.29 -5.66 5.06
C PHE A 188 -8.57 -6.21 6.30
N THR A 189 -9.06 -5.85 7.50
CA THR A 189 -8.53 -6.37 8.77
C THR A 189 -8.87 -7.85 9.01
N GLY A 190 -9.78 -8.39 8.19
CA GLY A 190 -10.25 -9.76 8.18
C GLY A 190 -9.30 -10.76 7.52
N ASN A 191 -8.48 -10.28 6.59
CA ASN A 191 -7.72 -11.10 5.66
C ASN A 191 -6.25 -11.20 6.07
N ASP A 192 -5.87 -12.35 6.62
CA ASP A 192 -4.50 -12.61 7.10
C ASP A 192 -3.45 -12.47 6.00
N LYS A 193 -3.76 -12.80 4.74
CA LYS A 193 -2.82 -12.66 3.62
C LYS A 193 -2.55 -11.19 3.29
N ARG A 194 -3.59 -10.35 3.26
CA ARG A 194 -3.44 -8.90 3.02
C ARG A 194 -2.66 -8.24 4.15
N MET A 195 -2.95 -8.61 5.40
CA MET A 195 -2.24 -8.09 6.56
C MET A 195 -0.79 -8.57 6.64
N ALA A 196 -0.49 -9.80 6.22
CA ALA A 196 0.88 -10.29 6.08
C ALA A 196 1.67 -9.44 5.06
N ALA A 197 1.14 -9.28 3.85
CA ALA A 197 1.78 -8.46 2.81
C ALA A 197 1.92 -6.98 3.23
N LEU A 198 0.94 -6.43 3.96
CA LEU A 198 1.02 -5.10 4.55
C LEU A 198 2.18 -5.01 5.53
N PHE A 199 2.27 -5.98 6.46
CA PHE A 199 3.30 -5.99 7.49
C PHE A 199 4.70 -6.17 6.90
N GLU A 200 4.88 -7.06 5.93
CA GLU A 200 6.13 -7.23 5.18
C GLU A 200 6.59 -5.91 4.53
N ARG A 201 5.70 -5.25 3.79
CA ARG A 201 5.99 -3.97 3.14
C ARG A 201 6.28 -2.87 4.14
N PHE A 202 5.51 -2.83 5.23
CA PHE A 202 5.72 -1.91 6.35
C PHE A 202 7.15 -2.05 6.91
N VAL A 203 7.55 -3.25 7.33
CA VAL A 203 8.86 -3.49 7.94
C VAL A 203 9.98 -3.14 6.95
N ARG A 204 9.83 -3.53 5.67
CA ARG A 204 10.79 -3.20 4.61
C ARG A 204 10.97 -1.69 4.45
N ASN A 205 9.88 -0.96 4.27
CA ASN A 205 9.92 0.48 4.01
C ASN A 205 10.32 1.27 5.26
N PHE A 206 9.94 0.79 6.45
CA PHE A 206 10.40 1.32 7.73
C PHE A 206 11.92 1.31 7.81
N TYR A 207 12.55 0.13 7.65
CA TYR A 207 14.01 0.06 7.71
C TYR A 207 14.65 0.82 6.56
N ARG A 208 14.09 0.81 5.35
CA ARG A 208 14.63 1.57 4.22
C ARG A 208 14.68 3.08 4.49
N ARG A 209 13.70 3.62 5.23
CA ARG A 209 13.66 5.05 5.60
C ARG A 209 14.52 5.36 6.82
N ARG A 210 14.51 4.48 7.83
CA ARG A 210 15.16 4.74 9.14
C ARG A 210 16.63 4.30 9.19
N GLN A 211 17.07 3.35 8.37
CA GLN A 211 18.45 2.85 8.36
C GLN A 211 19.24 3.39 7.17
N ARG A 212 20.34 4.09 7.45
CA ARG A 212 21.27 4.62 6.43
C ARG A 212 22.48 3.72 6.20
N ASP A 213 22.87 2.95 7.22
CA ASP A 213 24.06 2.07 7.17
C ASP A 213 23.79 0.74 6.46
N TYR A 214 22.51 0.40 6.30
CA TYR A 214 22.08 -0.84 5.67
C TYR A 214 21.47 -0.56 4.30
N LYS A 215 21.85 -1.38 3.32
CA LYS A 215 21.05 -1.54 2.10
C LYS A 215 19.86 -2.43 2.43
N VAL A 216 18.65 -1.90 2.27
CA VAL A 216 17.39 -2.59 2.57
C VAL A 216 16.70 -3.01 1.27
N ALA A 217 16.45 -4.30 1.10
CA ALA A 217 15.78 -4.83 -0.09
C ALA A 217 15.00 -6.12 0.21
N ALA A 218 14.07 -6.49 -0.67
CA ALA A 218 13.66 -7.88 -0.80
C ALA A 218 14.57 -8.55 -1.83
N GLU A 219 15.08 -9.74 -1.51
CA GLU A 219 16.07 -10.43 -2.34
C GLU A 219 15.56 -11.82 -2.72
N THR A 220 15.83 -12.21 -3.96
CA THR A 220 15.63 -13.58 -4.44
C THR A 220 16.94 -14.33 -4.29
N LEU A 221 16.96 -15.33 -3.42
CA LEU A 221 18.09 -16.21 -3.18
C LEU A 221 18.04 -17.40 -4.15
N SER A 222 19.20 -17.84 -4.60
CA SER A 222 19.32 -19.02 -5.47
C SER A 222 19.54 -20.27 -4.62
N TRP A 223 18.90 -21.37 -5.01
CA TRP A 223 19.15 -22.66 -4.41
C TRP A 223 20.59 -23.09 -4.67
N ALA A 224 21.35 -23.31 -3.59
CA ALA A 224 22.70 -23.84 -3.66
C ALA A 224 22.66 -25.37 -3.76
N VAL A 225 22.10 -25.89 -4.86
CA VAL A 225 21.94 -27.31 -5.14
C VAL A 225 22.75 -27.72 -6.37
N LYS A 226 23.30 -28.94 -6.35
CA LYS A 226 23.84 -29.59 -7.55
C LYS A 226 22.71 -30.43 -8.14
N SER A 227 22.15 -30.08 -9.30
CA SER A 227 21.16 -30.94 -9.96
C SER A 227 21.88 -31.98 -10.83
N ALA A 228 21.34 -33.21 -10.87
CA ALA A 228 21.85 -34.28 -11.74
C ALA A 228 21.41 -34.08 -13.21
N ALA A 229 20.32 -33.35 -13.45
CA ALA A 229 19.84 -32.95 -14.77
C ALA A 229 19.57 -31.44 -14.82
N GLN A 230 19.87 -30.82 -15.97
CA GLN A 230 19.77 -29.36 -16.21
C GLN A 230 18.33 -28.82 -16.15
N VAL A 231 17.32 -29.70 -16.16
CA VAL A 231 15.88 -29.36 -16.26
C VAL A 231 15.20 -29.20 -14.88
N ASP A 232 15.83 -29.64 -13.78
CA ASP A 232 15.14 -29.74 -12.48
C ASP A 232 15.10 -28.45 -11.64
N GLN A 233 15.89 -27.43 -11.98
CA GLN A 233 15.96 -26.21 -11.16
C GLN A 233 14.71 -25.32 -11.29
N ALA A 234 13.97 -25.42 -12.40
CA ALA A 234 12.75 -24.63 -12.62
C ALA A 234 11.56 -25.08 -11.76
N VAL A 235 11.62 -26.27 -11.15
CA VAL A 235 10.57 -26.82 -10.27
C VAL A 235 10.75 -26.37 -8.82
N LEU A 236 11.92 -25.82 -8.47
CA LEU A 236 12.21 -25.39 -7.10
C LEU A 236 11.45 -24.10 -6.77
N PRO A 237 10.89 -23.99 -5.55
CA PRO A 237 10.20 -22.78 -5.15
C PRO A 237 11.18 -21.62 -5.07
N VAL A 238 10.78 -20.44 -5.56
CA VAL A 238 11.64 -19.26 -5.50
C VAL A 238 11.82 -18.83 -4.03
N MET A 239 13.07 -18.72 -3.56
CA MET A 239 13.38 -18.22 -2.23
C MET A 239 13.37 -16.69 -2.25
N HIS A 240 12.23 -16.09 -1.92
CA HIS A 240 12.11 -14.65 -1.78
C HIS A 240 12.14 -14.25 -0.30
N THR A 241 13.04 -13.36 0.09
CA THR A 241 13.12 -12.81 1.45
C THR A 241 12.20 -11.61 1.58
N ASP A 242 11.55 -11.46 2.74
CA ASP A 242 10.68 -10.31 2.97
C ASP A 242 11.50 -9.02 3.12
N VAL A 243 12.53 -9.05 3.97
CA VAL A 243 13.47 -7.95 4.15
C VAL A 243 14.88 -8.50 4.35
N SER A 244 15.84 -7.95 3.62
CA SER A 244 17.26 -8.17 3.82
C SER A 244 17.92 -6.82 4.12
N LEU A 245 18.60 -6.73 5.26
CA LEU A 245 19.39 -5.58 5.66
C LEU A 245 20.87 -5.95 5.52
N THR A 246 21.52 -5.37 4.52
CA THR A 246 22.88 -5.72 4.15
C THR A 246 23.84 -4.57 4.41
N LYS A 247 24.89 -4.81 5.20
CA LYS A 247 26.06 -3.94 5.33
C LYS A 247 27.34 -4.73 5.08
N ALA A 248 28.48 -4.06 4.96
CA ALA A 248 29.75 -4.73 4.65
C ALA A 248 30.12 -5.82 5.67
N SER A 249 29.85 -5.59 6.96
CA SER A 249 30.27 -6.47 8.04
C SER A 249 29.27 -7.58 8.39
N HIS A 250 28.01 -7.49 7.95
CA HIS A 250 26.95 -8.40 8.37
C HIS A 250 25.70 -8.26 7.47
N LYS A 251 24.93 -9.31 7.34
CA LYS A 251 23.60 -9.32 6.71
C LYS A 251 22.55 -9.87 7.67
N LEU A 252 21.40 -9.21 7.75
CA LEU A 252 20.24 -9.69 8.49
C LEU A 252 19.09 -9.99 7.54
N ILE A 253 18.60 -11.22 7.54
CA ILE A 253 17.39 -11.62 6.83
C ILE A 253 16.23 -11.60 7.82
N ILE A 254 15.21 -10.78 7.56
CA ILE A 254 13.99 -10.71 8.35
C ILE A 254 12.88 -11.39 7.57
N ASP A 255 12.29 -12.42 8.18
CA ASP A 255 11.08 -13.09 7.72
C ASP A 255 9.91 -12.60 8.58
N CYS A 256 8.95 -11.93 7.94
CA CYS A 256 7.80 -11.32 8.58
C CYS A 256 6.63 -12.28 8.53
N LYS A 257 5.87 -12.35 9.62
CA LYS A 257 4.74 -13.29 9.73
C LYS A 257 3.58 -12.65 10.47
N TYR A 258 2.41 -12.65 9.85
CA TYR A 258 1.19 -12.13 10.45
C TYR A 258 0.20 -13.26 10.73
N TYR A 259 -0.29 -13.36 11.98
CA TYR A 259 -1.32 -14.30 12.37
C TYR A 259 -2.31 -13.71 13.36
N ARG A 260 -3.61 -13.81 13.04
CA ARG A 260 -4.66 -13.32 13.93
C ARG A 260 -4.71 -14.02 15.30
N LYS A 261 -4.25 -15.27 15.37
CA LYS A 261 -4.15 -16.03 16.63
C LYS A 261 -3.03 -15.54 17.55
N ALA A 262 -2.02 -14.82 17.03
CA ALA A 262 -1.07 -14.11 17.88
C ALA A 262 -1.73 -12.92 18.62
N LEU A 263 -2.84 -12.38 18.07
CA LEU A 263 -3.58 -11.24 18.63
C LEU A 263 -4.65 -11.64 19.68
N LYS A 264 -4.99 -12.92 19.78
CA LYS A 264 -5.87 -13.49 20.81
C LYS A 264 -5.06 -14.44 21.68
N GLN A 265 -4.44 -13.92 22.73
CA GLN A 265 -3.72 -14.72 23.73
C GLN A 265 -4.60 -15.85 24.27
N ASN A 266 -4.10 -17.08 24.13
CA ASN A 266 -4.09 -18.07 25.22
C ASN A 266 -3.26 -19.27 24.78
N TYR A 267 -1.93 -19.14 24.80
CA TYR A 267 -1.06 -20.32 24.76
C TYR A 267 0.08 -20.16 25.74
N ASN A 268 -0.20 -20.59 26.97
CA ASN A 268 0.75 -20.77 28.07
C ASN A 268 1.76 -21.93 27.82
N LYS A 269 2.08 -22.20 26.55
CA LYS A 269 3.12 -23.11 26.04
C LYS A 269 3.52 -22.61 24.64
N GLU A 270 4.38 -21.60 24.61
CA GLU A 270 4.90 -20.99 23.38
C GLU A 270 5.71 -22.00 22.58
N LYS A 271 5.08 -22.63 21.59
CA LYS A 271 5.80 -23.35 20.55
C LYS A 271 5.95 -22.42 19.35
N ILE A 272 7.19 -22.03 19.08
CA ILE A 272 7.59 -21.41 17.81
C ILE A 272 7.07 -22.30 16.68
N ILE A 273 6.45 -21.68 15.66
CA ILE A 273 5.99 -22.41 14.49
C ILE A 273 7.23 -22.86 13.71
N SER A 274 7.52 -24.16 13.80
CA SER A 274 8.73 -24.77 13.23
C SER A 274 8.87 -24.50 11.74
N ALA A 275 7.77 -24.47 10.99
CA ALA A 275 7.78 -24.17 9.56
C ALA A 275 8.44 -22.83 9.22
N HIS A 276 8.19 -21.76 9.99
CA HIS A 276 8.79 -20.45 9.74
C HIS A 276 10.26 -20.44 10.13
N LEU A 277 10.61 -21.12 11.22
CA LEU A 277 12.00 -21.27 11.62
C LEU A 277 12.80 -22.03 10.56
N TYR A 278 12.23 -23.08 9.96
CA TYR A 278 12.85 -23.83 8.87
C TYR A 278 13.00 -22.99 7.60
N GLN A 279 12.01 -22.17 7.27
CA GLN A 279 12.08 -21.24 6.15
C GLN A 279 13.20 -20.21 6.34
N LEU A 280 13.26 -19.56 7.49
CA LEU A 280 14.31 -18.61 7.82
C LEU A 280 15.70 -19.27 7.83
N TYR A 281 15.80 -20.47 8.41
CA TYR A 281 17.04 -21.24 8.41
C TYR A 281 17.52 -21.55 6.99
N ALA A 282 16.61 -21.95 6.09
CA ALA A 282 16.94 -22.18 4.69
C ALA A 282 17.49 -20.90 4.02
N TYR A 283 16.87 -19.74 4.28
CA TYR A 283 17.36 -18.46 3.76
C TYR A 283 18.77 -18.13 4.24
N VAL A 284 19.03 -18.26 5.54
CA VAL A 284 20.36 -18.00 6.12
C VAL A 284 21.41 -18.93 5.50
N GLN A 285 21.13 -20.23 5.40
CA GLN A 285 22.07 -21.21 4.87
C GLN A 285 22.38 -21.00 3.38
N HIS A 286 21.37 -20.64 2.58
CA HIS A 286 21.58 -20.38 1.15
C HIS A 286 22.24 -19.04 0.88
N ALA A 287 21.89 -18.00 1.63
CA ALA A 287 22.59 -16.73 1.56
C ALA A 287 24.07 -16.87 1.98
N GLN A 288 24.36 -17.70 2.99
CA GLN A 288 25.73 -17.89 3.47
C GLN A 288 26.62 -18.52 2.41
N ARG A 289 26.09 -19.46 1.62
CA ARG A 289 26.84 -20.07 0.51
C ARG A 289 27.14 -19.07 -0.62
N GLN A 290 26.29 -18.06 -0.80
CA GLN A 290 26.53 -16.99 -1.77
C GLN A 290 27.53 -15.96 -1.24
N GLU A 291 27.55 -15.72 0.09
CA GLU A 291 28.36 -14.70 0.75
C GLU A 291 29.19 -15.29 1.91
N PRO A 292 30.13 -16.22 1.63
CA PRO A 292 30.77 -17.06 2.66
C PRO A 292 31.61 -16.30 3.70
N THR A 293 32.06 -15.09 3.38
CA THR A 293 32.89 -14.25 4.26
C THR A 293 32.08 -13.31 5.14
N ARG A 294 30.77 -13.18 4.91
CA ARG A 294 29.91 -12.26 5.65
C ARG A 294 29.04 -13.03 6.64
N PRO A 295 29.03 -12.67 7.93
CA PRO A 295 28.05 -13.21 8.88
C PRO A 295 26.62 -12.88 8.45
N ILE A 296 25.77 -13.90 8.41
CA ILE A 296 24.34 -13.76 8.10
C ILE A 296 23.51 -14.22 9.29
N ASP A 297 22.70 -13.30 9.83
CA ASP A 297 21.75 -13.57 10.89
C ASP A 297 20.32 -13.61 10.33
N GLY A 298 19.44 -14.33 11.03
CA GLY A 298 18.03 -14.44 10.69
C GLY A 298 17.14 -13.90 11.82
N LEU A 299 16.14 -13.09 11.48
CA LEU A 299 15.12 -12.62 12.41
C LEU A 299 13.73 -13.03 11.92
N LEU A 300 13.00 -13.73 12.76
CA LEU A 300 11.59 -14.03 12.56
C LEU A 300 10.75 -13.03 13.36
N LEU A 301 9.96 -12.22 12.68
CA LEU A 301 9.24 -11.09 13.26
C LEU A 301 7.72 -11.25 13.17
N TYR A 302 7.06 -11.15 14.34
CA TYR A 302 5.60 -11.22 14.45
C TYR A 302 4.99 -9.95 15.05
N PRO A 303 3.94 -9.36 14.46
CA PRO A 303 3.19 -8.31 15.12
C PRO A 303 2.24 -8.90 16.17
N VAL A 304 2.23 -8.30 17.35
CA VAL A 304 1.32 -8.63 18.46
C VAL A 304 0.64 -7.37 18.99
N VAL A 305 -0.44 -7.53 19.73
CA VAL A 305 -1.13 -6.41 20.45
C VAL A 305 -0.93 -6.48 21.95
N ASP A 306 -0.37 -7.59 22.43
CA ASP A 306 -0.04 -7.81 23.82
C ASP A 306 0.98 -8.94 23.91
N GLY A 307 1.85 -8.88 24.92
CA GLY A 307 2.97 -9.79 25.11
C GLY A 307 4.23 -9.38 24.36
N GLN A 308 5.35 -9.93 24.81
CA GLN A 308 6.66 -9.74 24.20
C GLN A 308 7.43 -11.06 24.25
N LEU A 309 7.87 -11.52 23.10
CA LEU A 309 8.73 -12.69 22.95
C LEU A 309 10.03 -12.26 22.32
N ARG A 310 11.16 -12.62 22.93
CA ARG A 310 12.50 -12.44 22.34
C ARG A 310 13.37 -13.63 22.70
N HIS A 311 13.65 -14.46 21.70
CA HIS A 311 14.55 -15.59 21.84
C HIS A 311 15.63 -15.53 20.77
N SER A 312 16.88 -15.77 21.16
CA SER A 312 18.01 -15.83 20.23
C SER A 312 18.68 -17.19 20.37
N TYR A 313 19.03 -17.78 19.25
CA TYR A 313 19.64 -19.09 19.13
C TYR A 313 20.90 -18.97 18.27
N GLN A 314 22.04 -19.44 18.78
CA GLN A 314 23.25 -19.57 17.98
C GLN A 314 23.16 -20.89 17.20
N LEU A 315 23.41 -20.86 15.89
CA LEU A 315 23.55 -22.07 15.10
C LEU A 315 24.90 -22.71 15.43
N LEU A 316 24.87 -23.99 15.85
CA LEU A 316 26.07 -24.75 16.19
C LEU A 316 27.10 -24.68 15.08
N ASP A 317 28.36 -24.53 15.46
CA ASP A 317 29.53 -24.51 14.56
C ASP A 317 29.49 -23.42 13.48
N THR A 318 28.69 -22.36 13.67
CA THR A 318 28.64 -21.20 12.77
C THR A 318 28.62 -19.89 13.54
N ALA A 319 28.96 -18.79 12.86
CA ALA A 319 28.81 -17.44 13.40
C ALA A 319 27.36 -16.92 13.36
N HIS A 320 26.42 -17.68 12.78
CA HIS A 320 25.05 -17.25 12.49
C HIS A 320 24.10 -17.40 13.67
N ARG A 321 23.22 -16.42 13.83
CA ARG A 321 22.19 -16.40 14.86
C ARG A 321 20.81 -16.38 14.24
N LEU A 322 19.89 -17.10 14.86
CA LEU A 322 18.46 -17.01 14.59
C LEU A 322 17.77 -16.36 15.78
N ARG A 323 17.02 -15.30 15.55
CA ARG A 323 16.21 -14.62 16.56
C ARG A 323 14.75 -14.74 16.20
N VAL A 324 13.93 -14.98 17.20
CA VAL A 324 12.47 -14.90 17.11
C VAL A 324 12.04 -13.75 18.00
N ALA A 325 11.37 -12.77 17.42
CA ALA A 325 10.90 -11.59 18.12
C ALA A 325 9.45 -11.25 17.77
N THR A 326 8.76 -10.63 18.72
CA THR A 326 7.48 -9.96 18.49
C THR A 326 7.64 -8.45 18.56
N ILE A 327 6.80 -7.72 17.84
CA ILE A 327 6.66 -6.26 17.91
C ILE A 327 5.26 -5.91 18.45
N ASN A 328 5.19 -5.20 19.57
CA ASN A 328 3.90 -4.79 20.13
C ASN A 328 3.36 -3.57 19.37
N LEU A 329 2.26 -3.74 18.64
CA LEU A 329 1.57 -2.69 17.90
C LEU A 329 0.51 -1.96 18.73
N ASN A 330 0.32 -2.31 20.00
CA ASN A 330 -0.64 -1.65 20.91
C ASN A 330 0.06 -0.68 21.89
N GLN A 331 1.03 0.07 21.38
CA GLN A 331 1.76 1.10 22.11
C GLN A 331 1.85 2.38 21.27
N GLY A 332 2.32 3.49 21.85
CA GLY A 332 2.53 4.73 21.11
C GLY A 332 3.48 4.52 19.92
N TRP A 333 3.24 5.20 18.80
CA TRP A 333 4.00 4.97 17.57
C TRP A 333 5.52 5.10 17.76
N GLN A 334 5.98 6.10 18.52
CA GLN A 334 7.41 6.26 18.83
C GLN A 334 8.01 5.02 19.50
N ALA A 335 7.31 4.40 20.44
CA ALA A 335 7.76 3.16 21.08
C ALA A 335 7.80 1.98 20.10
N VAL A 336 6.85 1.91 19.13
CA VAL A 336 6.91 0.91 18.04
C VAL A 336 8.18 1.10 17.20
N GLU A 337 8.52 2.34 16.85
CA GLU A 337 9.73 2.63 16.07
C GLU A 337 11.01 2.29 16.84
N GLU A 338 11.11 2.71 18.11
CA GLU A 338 12.23 2.38 18.99
C GLU A 338 12.38 0.87 19.18
N GLU A 339 11.26 0.17 19.34
CA GLU A 339 11.27 -1.28 19.50
C GLU A 339 11.82 -1.98 18.25
N LEU A 340 11.36 -1.59 17.05
CA LEU A 340 11.87 -2.11 15.78
C LEU A 340 13.36 -1.83 15.60
N LEU A 341 13.81 -0.61 15.89
CA LEU A 341 15.24 -0.26 15.81
C LEU A 341 16.07 -1.09 16.82
N GLY A 342 15.53 -1.33 18.01
CA GLY A 342 16.15 -2.17 19.03
C GLY A 342 16.33 -3.63 18.62
N LEU A 343 15.53 -4.15 17.66
CA LEU A 343 15.70 -5.51 17.15
C LEU A 343 16.99 -5.71 16.34
N LEU A 344 17.62 -4.62 15.88
CA LEU A 344 18.89 -4.65 15.17
C LEU A 344 20.11 -4.70 16.10
N ALA A 345 19.93 -4.58 17.42
CA ALA A 345 21.01 -4.79 18.38
C ALA A 345 21.28 -6.29 18.52
N TRP A 346 22.40 -6.77 17.99
CA TRP A 346 22.81 -8.17 17.99
C TRP A 346 24.01 -8.42 18.89
#